data_AF-A0AAD3R4T1-F1
#
_entry.id   AF-A0AAD3R4T1-F1
#
_cell.length_a   1.000
_cell.length_b   1.000
_cell.length_c   1.000
_cell.angle_alpha   90.00
_cell.angle_beta   90.00
_cell.angle_gamma   90.00
#
_symmetry.space_group_name_H-M   'P 1'
#
loop_
_entity.id
_entity.type
_entity.pdbx_description
1 polymer ?
#
loop_
_entity_poly.entity_id
_entity_poly.type
_entity_poly.pdbx_seq_one_letter_code
_entity_poly.pdbx_strand_id
1 'polypeptide(L)'
;MLHLKDGLSLKPGLSDLGALASHYTVVFLLLTHTCGGQSDPQPMVVMAGDDVILPCHLETAADASDMTVVWTRSDLSPKFVHVRRDRMDFLINQNPLYQGRTSVFNSKLKHGDFSVKLCKVKLSDGGTYSCFIPDLDKESTVQLVVGAVSFPGIEVSVMSNAVVLGCKSKGWYPEPEVLWLDGEGNLLSAGPTETVRGPDDLYTVSSRVTVEKRHSNSFTCRVQQNKTNQTRETHIHIKDDFFMVSSSSSVRIAINLVVCFLYVLMIFFVVWKINKTKEQQDETELEERKSRMTTLGNDTELQLLMEEHGARDQLMTEREKMKYLDTTKAKLDEALEGREEDLKHLEQVISTLTEQKKDLKNQREKLISLLQEVKIQIENIKKKLKETPKTDKEKRMQKRENYKEDLERTKTEYEQLFKNTEKLLERTEEMIIKMTERKGKLEMDKEKMTKHLKEIERQRDEVQRKLQYLQFFFLTFFISSPNR
;
A
#
# COMPACT_ATOMS: atom_id res chain seq x y z
N MET A 1 12.30 28.59 -96.60
CA MET A 1 13.43 28.46 -95.65
C MET A 1 13.13 27.22 -94.83
N LEU A 2 13.87 26.09 -94.91
CA LEU A 2 15.33 25.91 -94.78
C LEU A 2 15.84 26.65 -93.54
N HIS A 3 16.54 26.14 -92.52
CA HIS A 3 17.20 24.86 -92.20
C HIS A 3 17.47 24.85 -90.66
N LEU A 4 17.82 23.78 -89.92
CA LEU A 4 17.85 22.31 -90.10
C LEU A 4 18.32 21.67 -88.76
N LYS A 5 17.87 20.45 -88.39
CA LYS A 5 18.52 19.54 -87.40
C LYS A 5 18.57 20.00 -85.91
N ASP A 6 18.88 19.15 -84.92
CA ASP A 6 19.27 17.73 -84.87
C ASP A 6 18.41 16.95 -83.85
N GLY A 7 18.36 15.61 -83.95
CA GLY A 7 17.54 14.76 -83.07
C GLY A 7 18.29 14.18 -81.87
N LEU A 8 17.53 13.67 -80.89
CA LEU A 8 18.07 12.81 -79.83
C LEU A 8 17.19 11.56 -79.67
N SER A 9 17.73 10.42 -80.11
CA SER A 9 17.17 9.10 -79.82
C SER A 9 17.86 8.53 -78.58
N LEU A 10 17.13 8.37 -77.47
CA LEU A 10 17.51 7.42 -76.42
C LEU A 10 16.35 6.49 -76.08
N LYS A 11 16.59 5.19 -76.27
CA LYS A 11 15.78 4.12 -75.68
C LYS A 11 15.87 4.20 -74.15
N PRO A 12 14.76 4.11 -73.40
CA PRO A 12 14.84 3.74 -71.99
C PRO A 12 15.42 2.32 -71.89
N GLY A 13 16.45 2.15 -71.07
CA GLY A 13 17.04 0.83 -70.82
C GLY A 13 16.11 -0.06 -70.00
N LEU A 14 16.16 -1.36 -70.25
CA LEU A 14 15.48 -2.38 -69.43
C LEU A 14 16.01 -2.46 -67.98
N SER A 15 17.01 -1.65 -67.64
CA SER A 15 17.69 -1.56 -66.34
C SER A 15 16.83 -0.94 -65.24
N ASP A 16 16.03 0.07 -65.56
CA ASP A 16 15.45 0.95 -64.52
C ASP A 16 14.24 0.31 -63.83
N LEU A 17 13.50 -0.54 -64.56
CA LEU A 17 12.47 -1.41 -63.98
C LEU A 17 13.08 -2.49 -63.07
N GLY A 18 14.25 -3.02 -63.43
CA GLY A 18 15.00 -3.97 -62.59
C GLY A 18 15.52 -3.32 -61.30
N ALA A 19 16.03 -2.09 -61.39
CA ALA A 19 16.52 -1.34 -60.23
C ALA A 19 15.40 -0.94 -59.27
N LEU A 20 14.22 -0.52 -59.76
CA LEU A 20 13.07 -0.25 -58.92
C LEU A 20 12.54 -1.52 -58.25
N ALA A 21 12.38 -2.61 -59.01
CA ALA A 21 11.98 -3.90 -58.45
C ALA A 21 12.97 -4.40 -57.39
N SER A 22 14.29 -4.25 -57.61
CA SER A 22 15.29 -4.65 -56.62
C SER A 22 15.20 -3.79 -55.36
N HIS A 23 14.99 -2.47 -55.48
CA HIS A 23 14.78 -1.59 -54.33
C HIS A 23 13.53 -1.98 -53.54
N TYR A 24 12.41 -2.26 -54.19
CA TYR A 24 11.21 -2.73 -53.49
C TYR A 24 11.44 -4.08 -52.80
N THR A 25 12.14 -5.04 -53.42
CA THR A 25 12.46 -6.31 -52.75
C THR A 25 13.44 -6.15 -51.59
N VAL A 26 14.44 -5.26 -51.69
CA VAL A 26 15.41 -5.01 -50.60
C VAL A 26 14.74 -4.25 -49.46
N VAL A 27 13.87 -3.27 -49.74
CA VAL A 27 13.07 -2.59 -48.71
C VAL A 27 12.08 -3.56 -48.05
N PHE A 28 11.43 -4.45 -48.81
CA PHE A 28 10.54 -5.46 -48.24
C PHE A 28 11.31 -6.46 -47.36
N LEU A 29 12.49 -6.91 -47.80
CA LEU A 29 13.38 -7.77 -47.01
C LEU A 29 13.85 -7.06 -45.72
N LEU A 30 14.28 -5.80 -45.80
CA LEU A 30 14.66 -4.99 -44.65
C LEU A 30 13.48 -4.82 -43.66
N LEU A 31 12.27 -4.56 -44.16
CA LEU A 31 11.05 -4.48 -43.33
C LEU A 31 10.70 -5.82 -42.67
N THR A 32 10.92 -6.97 -43.35
CA THR A 32 10.77 -8.29 -42.72
C THR A 32 11.86 -8.63 -41.71
N HIS A 33 13.03 -7.97 -41.77
CA HIS A 33 14.14 -8.18 -40.82
C HIS A 33 14.11 -7.26 -39.59
N THR A 34 13.23 -6.25 -39.54
CA THR A 34 13.12 -5.33 -38.39
C THR A 34 12.14 -5.76 -37.28
N CYS A 35 11.51 -6.93 -37.37
CA CYS A 35 10.69 -7.49 -36.29
C CYS A 35 11.47 -8.44 -35.35
N GLY A 36 12.79 -8.24 -35.24
CA GLY A 36 13.65 -8.78 -34.18
C GLY A 36 13.76 -7.83 -32.97
N GLY A 37 12.77 -6.97 -32.74
CA GLY A 37 12.70 -6.10 -31.58
C GLY A 37 12.45 -6.92 -30.33
N GLN A 38 13.52 -7.37 -29.68
CA GLN A 38 13.48 -7.85 -28.30
C GLN A 38 13.11 -6.67 -27.41
N SER A 39 11.81 -6.42 -27.27
CA SER A 39 11.29 -5.45 -26.31
C SER A 39 11.72 -5.92 -24.93
N ASP A 40 12.67 -5.22 -24.32
CA ASP A 40 13.00 -5.44 -22.91
C ASP A 40 11.67 -5.40 -22.12
N PRO A 41 11.37 -6.43 -21.31
CA PRO A 41 10.09 -6.50 -20.61
C PRO A 41 9.99 -5.33 -19.64
N GLN A 42 9.05 -4.42 -19.91
CA GLN A 42 8.89 -3.20 -19.13
C GLN A 42 8.69 -3.55 -17.65
N PRO A 43 9.48 -2.98 -16.71
CA PRO A 43 9.38 -3.33 -15.31
C PRO A 43 8.01 -2.96 -14.73
N MET A 44 7.41 -3.90 -14.01
CA MET A 44 6.16 -3.71 -13.31
C MET A 44 6.42 -2.98 -12.00
N VAL A 45 5.76 -1.83 -11.80
CA VAL A 45 5.85 -1.04 -10.56
C VAL A 45 4.65 -1.31 -9.66
N VAL A 46 4.89 -1.58 -8.38
CA VAL A 46 3.85 -1.73 -7.34
C VAL A 46 4.28 -1.06 -6.04
N MET A 47 3.33 -0.58 -5.23
CA MET A 47 3.66 0.02 -3.92
C MET A 47 3.70 -1.03 -2.81
N ALA A 48 4.60 -0.84 -1.84
CA ALA A 48 4.68 -1.71 -0.67
C ALA A 48 3.38 -1.63 0.14
N GLY A 49 2.81 -2.79 0.46
CA GLY A 49 1.50 -2.96 1.10
C GLY A 49 0.39 -3.41 0.15
N ASP A 50 0.49 -3.09 -1.15
CA ASP A 50 -0.52 -3.44 -2.15
C ASP A 50 -0.45 -4.93 -2.56
N ASP A 51 -1.44 -5.39 -3.34
CA ASP A 51 -1.42 -6.68 -4.01
C ASP A 51 -1.05 -6.52 -5.49
N VAL A 52 -0.28 -7.45 -6.05
CA VAL A 52 0.12 -7.45 -7.48
C VAL A 52 -0.25 -8.77 -8.16
N ILE A 53 -0.43 -8.75 -9.48
CA ILE A 53 -0.59 -9.94 -10.31
C ILE A 53 0.58 -10.00 -11.29
N LEU A 54 1.42 -11.04 -11.18
CA LEU A 54 2.53 -11.25 -12.11
C LEU A 54 1.99 -11.96 -13.38
N PRO A 55 2.16 -11.40 -14.58
CA PRO A 55 1.62 -11.94 -15.83
C PRO A 55 2.36 -13.22 -16.26
N CYS A 56 1.61 -14.28 -16.58
CA CYS A 56 2.14 -15.44 -17.31
C CYS A 56 0.97 -16.13 -18.01
N HIS A 57 1.04 -16.28 -19.34
CA HIS A 57 -0.06 -16.81 -20.14
C HIS A 57 0.45 -17.57 -21.37
N LEU A 58 -0.40 -18.45 -21.90
CA LEU A 58 -0.18 -19.09 -23.19
C LEU A 58 -0.46 -18.12 -24.34
N GLU A 59 0.34 -18.20 -25.41
CA GLU A 59 0.12 -17.48 -26.68
C GLU A 59 -1.26 -17.80 -27.30
N THR A 60 -1.73 -19.04 -27.11
CA THR A 60 -3.04 -19.52 -27.57
C THR A 60 -3.86 -19.93 -26.36
N ALA A 61 -5.05 -19.35 -26.21
CA ALA A 61 -5.96 -19.70 -25.13
C ALA A 61 -6.41 -21.17 -25.23
N ALA A 62 -6.16 -21.94 -24.18
CA ALA A 62 -6.51 -23.35 -24.06
C ALA A 62 -6.78 -23.70 -22.58
N ASP A 63 -7.48 -24.80 -22.29
CA ASP A 63 -7.62 -25.26 -20.91
C ASP A 63 -6.29 -25.82 -20.41
N ALA A 64 -5.67 -25.08 -19.48
CA ALA A 64 -4.39 -25.42 -18.88
C ALA A 64 -4.54 -25.79 -17.39
N SER A 65 -5.76 -26.11 -16.94
CA SER A 65 -6.06 -26.42 -15.53
C SER A 65 -5.25 -27.60 -14.97
N ASP A 66 -4.88 -28.55 -15.82
CA ASP A 66 -4.09 -29.74 -15.49
C ASP A 66 -2.57 -29.54 -15.63
N MET A 67 -2.12 -28.47 -16.29
CA MET A 67 -0.70 -28.22 -16.54
C MET A 67 0.04 -27.79 -15.27
N THR A 68 1.35 -28.04 -15.26
CA THR A 68 2.26 -27.58 -14.21
C THR A 68 2.75 -26.16 -14.50
N VAL A 69 2.76 -25.29 -13.48
CA VAL A 69 3.46 -24.00 -13.53
C VAL A 69 4.36 -23.82 -12.32
N VAL A 70 5.56 -23.31 -12.57
CA VAL A 70 6.60 -23.09 -11.57
C VAL A 70 7.03 -21.63 -11.63
N TRP A 71 6.60 -20.83 -10.65
CA TRP A 71 7.11 -19.49 -10.44
C TRP A 71 8.36 -19.54 -9.55
N THR A 72 9.46 -18.95 -10.01
CA THR A 72 10.74 -18.93 -9.29
C THR A 72 11.41 -17.57 -9.28
N ARG A 73 12.36 -17.39 -8.36
CA ARG A 73 13.29 -16.27 -8.26
C ARG A 73 14.70 -16.81 -8.07
N SER A 74 15.60 -16.49 -8.99
CA SER A 74 16.97 -17.05 -9.03
C SER A 74 17.86 -16.57 -7.89
N ASP A 75 17.53 -15.43 -7.28
CA ASP A 75 18.26 -14.81 -6.17
C ASP A 75 17.85 -15.35 -4.78
N LEU A 76 16.87 -16.27 -4.73
CA LEU A 76 16.35 -16.83 -3.48
C LEU A 76 16.74 -18.31 -3.29
N SER A 77 16.90 -18.70 -2.02
CA SER A 77 17.06 -20.09 -1.60
C SER A 77 16.08 -20.42 -0.47
N PRO A 78 15.09 -21.32 -0.66
CA PRO A 78 14.72 -21.97 -1.92
C PRO A 78 14.25 -20.99 -3.00
N LYS A 79 14.43 -21.32 -4.28
CA LYS A 79 14.05 -20.45 -5.40
C LYS A 79 12.55 -20.40 -5.73
N PHE A 80 11.74 -21.28 -5.15
CA PHE A 80 10.34 -21.46 -5.53
C PHE A 80 9.43 -20.41 -4.89
N VAL A 81 8.83 -19.55 -5.70
CA VAL A 81 7.87 -18.52 -5.28
C VAL A 81 6.48 -19.12 -5.16
N HIS A 82 6.04 -19.86 -6.18
CA HIS A 82 4.77 -20.59 -6.20
C HIS A 82 4.91 -21.79 -7.14
N VAL A 83 4.32 -22.93 -6.80
CA VAL A 83 4.35 -24.13 -7.65
C VAL A 83 2.96 -24.73 -7.65
N ARG A 84 2.42 -24.99 -8.84
CA ARG A 84 1.14 -25.66 -9.03
C ARG A 84 1.30 -26.81 -10.01
N ARG A 85 0.73 -27.96 -9.66
CA ARG A 85 0.83 -29.21 -10.40
C ARG A 85 -0.38 -30.09 -10.07
N ASP A 86 -0.90 -30.83 -11.04
CA ASP A 86 -1.99 -31.79 -10.83
C ASP A 86 -3.21 -31.15 -10.11
N ARG A 87 -3.58 -29.92 -10.53
CA ARG A 87 -4.61 -29.04 -9.93
C ARG A 87 -4.40 -28.62 -8.45
N MET A 88 -3.25 -28.91 -7.85
CA MET A 88 -2.93 -28.61 -6.46
C MET A 88 -1.74 -27.65 -6.33
N ASP A 89 -1.75 -26.83 -5.28
CA ASP A 89 -0.64 -25.93 -4.96
C ASP A 89 0.39 -26.68 -4.11
N PHE A 90 1.61 -26.80 -4.63
CA PHE A 90 2.72 -27.52 -4.00
C PHE A 90 3.48 -26.59 -3.05
N LEU A 91 3.04 -26.55 -1.79
CA LEU A 91 3.68 -25.78 -0.72
C LEU A 91 5.02 -26.38 -0.24
N ILE A 92 5.35 -27.61 -0.66
CA ILE A 92 6.60 -28.29 -0.29
C ILE A 92 7.77 -27.63 -1.03
N ASN A 93 8.73 -27.09 -0.27
CA ASN A 93 9.88 -26.30 -0.75
C ASN A 93 9.52 -24.90 -1.31
N GLN A 94 8.29 -24.42 -1.13
CA GLN A 94 7.98 -23.00 -1.36
C GLN A 94 8.84 -22.13 -0.42
N ASN A 95 9.35 -21.01 -0.93
CA ASN A 95 10.15 -20.08 -0.14
C ASN A 95 9.29 -19.47 1.00
N PRO A 96 9.75 -19.49 2.26
CA PRO A 96 8.98 -18.98 3.40
C PRO A 96 8.53 -17.52 3.29
N LEU A 97 9.22 -16.68 2.51
CA LEU A 97 8.85 -15.27 2.29
C LEU A 97 7.53 -15.11 1.49
N TYR A 98 7.10 -16.17 0.80
CA TYR A 98 5.95 -16.21 -0.11
C TYR A 98 4.81 -17.11 0.36
N GLN A 99 5.06 -17.95 1.37
CA GLN A 99 4.08 -18.89 1.89
C GLN A 99 2.82 -18.16 2.40
N GLY A 100 1.65 -18.56 1.90
CA GLY A 100 0.36 -17.92 2.23
C GLY A 100 0.17 -16.51 1.65
N ARG A 101 1.07 -16.04 0.77
CA ARG A 101 0.98 -14.74 0.08
C ARG A 101 0.75 -14.87 -1.42
N THR A 102 0.90 -16.07 -1.99
CA THR A 102 0.72 -16.35 -3.42
C THR A 102 -0.52 -17.18 -3.70
N SER A 103 -1.27 -16.86 -4.76
CA SER A 103 -2.33 -17.74 -5.28
C SER A 103 -2.50 -17.57 -6.80
N VAL A 104 -3.02 -18.60 -7.48
CA VAL A 104 -3.42 -18.52 -8.90
C VAL A 104 -4.94 -18.44 -9.04
N PHE A 105 -5.40 -17.97 -10.19
CA PHE A 105 -6.83 -17.85 -10.49
C PHE A 105 -7.35 -19.10 -11.21
N ASN A 106 -7.96 -20.04 -10.48
CA ASN A 106 -8.48 -21.29 -11.04
C ASN A 106 -9.45 -21.14 -12.23
N SER A 107 -10.21 -20.04 -12.28
CA SER A 107 -11.10 -19.70 -13.41
C SER A 107 -10.34 -19.26 -14.67
N LYS A 108 -9.13 -18.72 -14.52
CA LYS A 108 -8.30 -18.21 -15.60
C LYS A 108 -7.36 -19.26 -16.21
N LEU A 109 -6.95 -20.27 -15.43
CA LEU A 109 -6.20 -21.43 -15.93
C LEU A 109 -6.92 -22.13 -17.10
N LYS A 110 -8.26 -22.15 -17.09
CA LYS A 110 -9.11 -22.66 -18.18
C LYS A 110 -8.95 -21.94 -19.52
N HIS A 111 -8.30 -20.78 -19.51
CA HIS A 111 -8.05 -19.93 -20.67
C HIS A 111 -6.54 -19.75 -20.93
N GLY A 112 -5.69 -20.52 -20.25
CA GLY A 112 -4.23 -20.49 -20.41
C GLY A 112 -3.52 -19.37 -19.64
N ASP A 113 -4.18 -18.71 -18.69
CA ASP A 113 -3.57 -17.68 -17.82
C ASP A 113 -3.14 -18.28 -16.48
N PHE A 114 -1.81 -18.35 -16.29
CA PHE A 114 -1.08 -18.87 -15.14
C PHE A 114 -0.58 -17.76 -14.19
N SER A 115 -1.14 -16.54 -14.29
CA SER A 115 -0.79 -15.44 -13.42
C SER A 115 -0.91 -15.80 -11.94
N VAL A 116 0.14 -15.46 -11.18
CA VAL A 116 0.13 -15.55 -9.71
C VAL A 116 -0.15 -14.16 -9.12
N LYS A 117 -1.14 -14.11 -8.22
CA LYS A 117 -1.36 -12.98 -7.32
C LYS A 117 -0.37 -13.07 -6.17
N LEU A 118 0.34 -11.98 -5.88
CA LEU A 118 1.19 -11.82 -4.70
C LEU A 118 0.57 -10.73 -3.80
N CYS A 119 0.21 -11.10 -2.57
CA CYS A 119 -0.48 -10.22 -1.64
C CYS A 119 0.46 -9.51 -0.66
N LYS A 120 0.09 -8.28 -0.27
CA LYS A 120 0.80 -7.42 0.71
C LYS A 120 2.29 -7.29 0.39
N VAL A 121 2.62 -6.75 -0.78
CA VAL A 121 3.98 -6.65 -1.32
C VAL A 121 4.93 -5.95 -0.35
N LYS A 122 6.15 -6.46 -0.25
CA LYS A 122 7.25 -5.94 0.57
C LYS A 122 8.39 -5.45 -0.34
N LEU A 123 9.24 -4.54 0.15
CA LEU A 123 10.42 -4.09 -0.59
C LEU A 123 11.31 -5.26 -1.07
N SER A 124 11.47 -6.29 -0.24
CA SER A 124 12.21 -7.52 -0.55
C SER A 124 11.63 -8.34 -1.71
N ASP A 125 10.36 -8.13 -2.06
CA ASP A 125 9.74 -8.82 -3.18
C ASP A 125 10.16 -8.21 -4.53
N GLY A 126 10.83 -7.04 -4.55
CA GLY A 126 11.49 -6.54 -5.75
C GLY A 126 12.52 -7.53 -6.29
N GLY A 127 12.54 -7.74 -7.61
CA GLY A 127 13.39 -8.72 -8.26
C GLY A 127 12.82 -9.26 -9.58
N THR A 128 13.55 -10.17 -10.22
CA THR A 128 13.14 -10.82 -11.47
C THR A 128 12.51 -12.18 -11.16
N TYR A 129 11.24 -12.35 -11.54
CA TYR A 129 10.49 -13.60 -11.42
C TYR A 129 10.50 -14.34 -12.76
N SER A 130 10.71 -15.66 -12.72
CA SER A 130 10.53 -16.56 -13.86
C SER A 130 9.24 -17.37 -13.69
N CYS A 131 8.38 -17.38 -14.70
CA CYS A 131 7.30 -18.35 -14.86
C CYS A 131 7.72 -19.42 -15.85
N PHE A 132 7.85 -20.67 -15.38
CA PHE A 132 8.21 -21.83 -16.21
C PHE A 132 7.04 -22.81 -16.29
N ILE A 133 6.72 -23.26 -17.50
CA ILE A 133 5.65 -24.21 -17.82
C ILE A 133 6.32 -25.47 -18.40
N PRO A 134 6.59 -26.51 -17.58
CA PRO A 134 7.39 -27.67 -18.00
C PRO A 134 6.75 -28.46 -19.15
N ASP A 135 5.42 -28.54 -19.20
CA ASP A 135 4.68 -29.31 -20.20
C ASP A 135 4.84 -28.76 -21.63
N LEU A 136 5.31 -27.51 -21.76
CA LEU A 136 5.53 -26.82 -23.04
C LEU A 136 6.99 -26.39 -23.25
N ASP A 137 7.87 -26.63 -22.28
CA ASP A 137 9.24 -26.10 -22.18
C ASP A 137 9.33 -24.58 -22.43
N LYS A 138 8.35 -23.82 -21.90
CA LYS A 138 8.28 -22.36 -22.04
C LYS A 138 8.62 -21.65 -20.73
N GLU A 139 9.50 -20.67 -20.80
CA GLU A 139 9.82 -19.73 -19.71
C GLU A 139 9.50 -18.29 -20.13
N SER A 140 8.97 -17.50 -19.20
CA SER A 140 8.79 -16.05 -19.33
C SER A 140 9.23 -15.34 -18.06
N THR A 141 9.72 -14.10 -18.17
CA THR A 141 10.27 -13.34 -17.05
C THR A 141 9.53 -12.04 -16.80
N VAL A 142 9.35 -11.68 -15.52
CA VAL A 142 8.72 -10.44 -15.07
C VAL A 142 9.66 -9.74 -14.09
N GLN A 143 10.07 -8.51 -14.38
CA GLN A 143 10.81 -7.66 -13.45
C GLN A 143 9.84 -6.87 -12.58
N LEU A 144 9.86 -7.09 -11.26
CA LEU A 144 9.05 -6.37 -10.28
C LEU A 144 9.90 -5.31 -9.57
N VAL A 145 9.46 -4.06 -9.63
CA VAL A 145 10.03 -2.91 -8.93
C VAL A 145 9.05 -2.48 -7.85
N VAL A 146 9.47 -2.55 -6.59
CA VAL A 146 8.62 -2.15 -5.46
C VAL A 146 8.95 -0.72 -5.05
N GLY A 147 7.91 0.12 -4.96
CA GLY A 147 7.97 1.49 -4.51
C GLY A 147 7.46 1.67 -3.07
N ALA A 148 7.92 2.71 -2.38
CA ALA A 148 7.29 3.24 -1.18
C ALA A 148 7.34 4.77 -1.25
N VAL A 149 6.28 5.44 -0.81
CA VAL A 149 6.14 6.91 -0.90
C VAL A 149 5.34 7.44 0.28
N SER A 150 5.54 8.71 0.60
CA SER A 150 4.76 9.44 1.61
C SER A 150 4.62 10.91 1.21
N PHE A 151 3.74 11.64 1.89
CA PHE A 151 3.61 13.08 1.65
C PHE A 151 4.75 13.86 2.33
N PRO A 152 5.27 14.93 1.71
CA PRO A 152 6.22 15.83 2.36
C PRO A 152 5.53 16.72 3.41
N GLY A 153 6.20 16.94 4.55
CA GLY A 153 5.88 18.02 5.47
C GLY A 153 6.70 19.27 5.15
N ILE A 154 6.12 20.46 5.35
CA ILE A 154 6.82 21.75 5.25
C ILE A 154 6.88 22.41 6.63
N GLU A 155 8.08 22.84 7.02
CA GLU A 155 8.39 23.61 8.22
C GLU A 155 8.80 25.03 7.80
N VAL A 156 8.30 26.06 8.49
CA VAL A 156 8.65 27.46 8.22
C VAL A 156 9.55 27.98 9.33
N SER A 157 10.70 28.56 8.96
CA SER A 157 11.64 29.21 9.88
C SER A 157 11.91 30.64 9.43
N VAL A 158 11.73 31.61 10.33
CA VAL A 158 12.04 33.03 10.06
C VAL A 158 13.39 33.35 10.69
N MET A 159 14.40 33.64 9.86
CA MET A 159 15.76 33.95 10.31
C MET A 159 16.10 35.41 10.00
N SER A 160 15.98 36.27 11.02
CA SER A 160 16.27 37.71 11.01
C SER A 160 15.52 38.54 9.95
N ASN A 161 15.85 38.35 8.68
CA ASN A 161 15.31 39.07 7.52
C ASN A 161 14.84 38.13 6.39
N ALA A 162 14.91 36.81 6.55
CA ALA A 162 14.65 35.82 5.50
C ALA A 162 13.68 34.72 5.96
N VAL A 163 12.79 34.30 5.06
CA VAL A 163 11.90 33.14 5.27
C VAL A 163 12.59 31.91 4.68
N VAL A 164 12.85 30.92 5.52
CA VAL A 164 13.43 29.63 5.13
C VAL A 164 12.35 28.57 5.24
N LEU A 165 12.11 27.87 4.14
CA LEU A 165 11.21 26.72 4.09
C LEU A 165 12.05 25.45 4.16
N GLY A 166 11.79 24.61 5.16
CA GLY A 166 12.27 23.25 5.23
C GLY A 166 11.23 22.29 4.70
N CYS A 167 11.62 21.36 3.84
CA CYS A 167 10.77 20.25 3.43
C CYS A 167 11.39 18.95 3.92
N LYS A 168 10.57 18.04 4.44
CA LYS A 168 11.01 16.74 4.94
C LYS A 168 9.99 15.66 4.62
N SER A 169 10.43 14.53 4.09
CA SER A 169 9.57 13.37 3.84
C SER A 169 10.30 12.07 4.21
N LYS A 170 9.60 11.15 4.89
CA LYS A 170 10.13 9.86 5.36
C LYS A 170 9.32 8.71 4.78
N GLY A 171 10.00 7.66 4.34
CA GLY A 171 9.35 6.39 3.96
C GLY A 171 9.39 6.09 2.47
N TRP A 172 10.43 6.59 1.78
CA TRP A 172 10.57 6.43 0.35
C TRP A 172 11.41 5.21 -0.01
N TYR A 173 11.05 4.52 -1.09
CA TYR A 173 11.90 3.49 -1.70
C TYR A 173 11.60 3.43 -3.21
N PRO A 174 12.62 3.39 -4.10
CA PRO A 174 14.04 3.62 -3.86
C PRO A 174 14.38 5.03 -3.32
N GLU A 175 15.58 5.55 -3.58
CA GLU A 175 15.93 6.95 -3.29
C GLU A 175 15.13 7.95 -4.16
N PRO A 176 14.52 9.01 -3.58
CA PRO A 176 13.82 10.06 -4.31
C PRO A 176 14.62 11.37 -4.39
N GLU A 177 14.14 12.30 -5.22
CA GLU A 177 14.67 13.67 -5.37
C GLU A 177 13.68 14.69 -4.77
N VAL A 178 14.18 15.82 -4.26
CA VAL A 178 13.34 16.91 -3.72
C VAL A 178 13.52 18.17 -4.55
N LEU A 179 12.42 18.69 -5.09
CA LEU A 179 12.35 19.88 -5.93
C LEU A 179 11.47 20.93 -5.24
N TRP A 180 11.89 22.19 -5.33
CA TRP A 180 11.10 23.34 -4.87
C TRP A 180 10.57 24.11 -6.07
N LEU A 181 9.30 24.50 -6.00
CA LEU A 181 8.63 25.27 -7.05
C LEU A 181 7.99 26.54 -6.47
N ASP A 182 7.95 27.61 -7.24
CA ASP A 182 7.10 28.78 -6.96
C ASP A 182 5.63 28.52 -7.31
N GLY A 183 4.76 29.50 -7.01
CA GLY A 183 3.32 29.43 -7.29
C GLY A 183 2.96 29.40 -8.78
N GLU A 184 3.94 29.67 -9.64
CA GLU A 184 3.83 29.61 -11.09
C GLU A 184 4.39 28.29 -11.67
N GLY A 185 4.98 27.43 -10.83
CA GLY A 185 5.50 26.10 -11.18
C GLY A 185 6.96 26.07 -11.63
N ASN A 186 7.72 27.17 -11.49
CA ASN A 186 9.14 27.23 -11.85
C ASN A 186 10.04 26.70 -10.73
N LEU A 187 11.14 26.05 -11.09
CA LEU A 187 12.13 25.53 -10.14
C LEU A 187 12.85 26.66 -9.37
N LEU A 188 12.93 26.49 -8.05
CA LEU A 188 13.68 27.36 -7.15
C LEU A 188 15.07 26.78 -6.86
N SER A 189 16.07 27.66 -6.75
CA SER A 189 17.42 27.29 -6.35
C SER A 189 17.47 27.00 -4.84
N ALA A 190 17.37 25.73 -4.48
CA ALA A 190 17.48 25.25 -3.10
C ALA A 190 18.89 24.75 -2.76
N GLY A 191 19.15 24.51 -1.47
CA GLY A 191 20.34 23.77 -1.04
C GLY A 191 20.28 22.30 -1.50
N PRO A 192 21.42 21.57 -1.43
CA PRO A 192 21.45 20.15 -1.78
C PRO A 192 20.45 19.35 -0.93
N THR A 193 19.82 18.34 -1.54
CA THR A 193 18.97 17.41 -0.82
C THR A 193 19.82 16.57 0.13
N GLU A 194 19.44 16.57 1.40
CA GLU A 194 19.97 15.66 2.41
C GLU A 194 19.18 14.36 2.34
N THR A 195 19.83 13.25 1.98
CA THR A 195 19.22 11.93 1.97
C THR A 195 19.81 11.04 3.05
N VAL A 196 18.95 10.41 3.87
CA VAL A 196 19.33 9.47 4.93
C VAL A 196 18.54 8.17 4.77
N ARG A 197 19.24 7.03 4.72
CA ARG A 197 18.63 5.69 4.72
C ARG A 197 18.42 5.22 6.16
N GLY A 198 17.18 4.88 6.50
CA GLY A 198 16.80 4.42 7.84
C GLY A 198 17.06 2.93 8.07
N PRO A 199 16.91 2.44 9.32
CA PRO A 199 17.01 1.02 9.66
C PRO A 199 15.84 0.18 9.12
N ASP A 200 14.78 0.84 8.64
CA ASP A 200 13.64 0.29 7.90
C ASP A 200 13.94 0.09 6.40
N ASP A 201 15.19 0.33 5.97
CA ASP A 201 15.67 0.37 4.59
C ASP A 201 15.02 1.46 3.71
N LEU A 202 14.22 2.33 4.32
CA LEU A 202 13.52 3.43 3.66
C LEU A 202 14.35 4.73 3.71
N TYR A 203 14.20 5.53 2.67
CA TYR A 203 14.81 6.84 2.55
C TYR A 203 13.98 7.91 3.26
N THR A 204 14.69 8.80 3.95
CA THR A 204 14.20 10.09 4.45
C THR A 204 14.97 11.17 3.72
N VAL A 205 14.25 12.11 3.10
CA VAL A 205 14.83 13.25 2.39
C VAL A 205 14.43 14.56 3.06
N SER A 206 15.39 15.48 3.14
CA SER A 206 15.17 16.88 3.51
C SER A 206 15.83 17.84 2.54
N SER A 207 15.20 18.99 2.34
CA SER A 207 15.77 20.12 1.58
C SER A 207 15.33 21.43 2.21
N ARG A 208 16.16 22.46 2.10
CA ARG A 208 15.87 23.81 2.58
C ARG A 208 16.02 24.81 1.45
N VAL A 209 15.07 25.74 1.34
CA VAL A 209 15.11 26.85 0.39
C VAL A 209 14.86 28.16 1.14
N THR A 210 15.57 29.21 0.76
CA THR A 210 15.28 30.58 1.23
C THR A 210 14.39 31.25 0.19
N VAL A 211 13.28 31.84 0.61
CA VAL A 211 12.31 32.44 -0.30
C VAL A 211 12.17 33.94 -0.08
N GLU A 212 11.96 34.65 -1.18
CA GLU A 212 11.70 36.08 -1.22
C GLU A 212 10.21 36.33 -1.52
N LYS A 213 9.72 37.52 -1.17
CA LYS A 213 8.33 37.93 -1.44
C LYS A 213 8.07 37.95 -2.96
N ARG A 214 6.97 37.35 -3.39
CA ARG A 214 6.48 37.34 -4.79
C ARG A 214 4.98 37.62 -4.84
N HIS A 215 4.41 37.73 -6.04
CA HIS A 215 2.99 38.05 -6.23
C HIS A 215 2.04 36.94 -5.69
N SER A 216 2.45 35.68 -5.76
CA SER A 216 1.67 34.52 -5.29
C SER A 216 2.00 34.10 -3.85
N ASN A 217 3.23 34.37 -3.37
CA ASN A 217 3.81 33.86 -2.11
C ASN A 217 3.52 32.37 -1.84
N SER A 218 3.30 31.58 -2.89
CA SER A 218 3.02 30.16 -2.77
C SER A 218 4.24 29.38 -3.23
N PHE A 219 4.51 28.29 -2.51
CA PHE A 219 5.68 27.46 -2.71
C PHE A 219 5.25 25.99 -2.60
N THR A 220 5.83 25.15 -3.45
CA THR A 220 5.54 23.72 -3.46
C THR A 220 6.82 22.95 -3.20
N CYS A 221 6.80 22.05 -2.21
CA CYS A 221 7.78 20.99 -2.13
C CYS A 221 7.25 19.78 -2.90
N ARG A 222 7.96 19.41 -3.97
CA ARG A 222 7.72 18.20 -4.76
C ARG A 222 8.79 17.17 -4.40
N VAL A 223 8.38 16.00 -3.94
CA VAL A 223 9.25 14.83 -3.81
C VAL A 223 8.92 13.90 -4.97
N GLN A 224 9.89 13.63 -5.82
CA GLN A 224 9.73 12.89 -7.08
C GLN A 224 10.66 11.68 -7.12
N GLN A 225 10.20 10.61 -7.76
CA GLN A 225 10.95 9.39 -7.93
C GLN A 225 10.86 8.85 -9.36
N ASN A 226 11.95 9.02 -10.08
CA ASN A 226 12.03 8.70 -11.51
C ASN A 226 11.93 7.17 -11.78
N LYS A 227 12.48 6.31 -10.89
CA LYS A 227 12.46 4.84 -11.06
C LYS A 227 11.08 4.19 -10.99
N THR A 228 10.15 4.78 -10.24
CA THR A 228 8.77 4.28 -10.06
C THR A 228 7.74 5.22 -10.70
N ASN A 229 8.20 6.30 -11.33
CA ASN A 229 7.40 7.42 -11.85
C ASN A 229 6.37 7.94 -10.82
N GLN A 230 6.78 8.07 -9.56
CA GLN A 230 5.93 8.54 -8.47
C GLN A 230 6.30 9.97 -8.06
N THR A 231 5.29 10.79 -7.78
CA THR A 231 5.47 12.16 -7.29
C THR A 231 4.50 12.43 -6.14
N ARG A 232 4.92 13.17 -5.11
CA ARG A 232 4.07 13.68 -4.03
C ARG A 232 4.44 15.13 -3.75
N GLU A 233 3.42 15.96 -3.53
CA GLU A 233 3.57 17.40 -3.38
C GLU A 233 2.86 17.89 -2.13
N THR A 234 3.42 18.92 -1.51
CA THR A 234 2.77 19.72 -0.47
C THR A 234 2.99 21.19 -0.81
N HIS A 235 1.90 21.96 -0.79
CA HIS A 235 1.89 23.39 -1.08
C HIS A 235 1.79 24.19 0.22
N ILE A 236 2.45 25.33 0.26
CA ILE A 236 2.34 26.32 1.32
C ILE A 236 2.10 27.71 0.72
N HIS A 237 1.40 28.57 1.46
CA HIS A 237 1.26 29.98 1.14
C HIS A 237 1.73 30.80 2.35
N ILE A 238 2.67 31.72 2.13
CA ILE A 238 3.27 32.54 3.18
C ILE A 238 2.58 33.90 3.17
N LYS A 239 2.01 34.31 4.32
CA LYS A 239 1.40 35.64 4.47
C LYS A 239 2.46 36.74 4.33
N ASP A 240 2.05 37.86 3.75
CA ASP A 240 2.88 39.06 3.57
C ASP A 240 3.56 39.55 4.85
N ASP A 241 2.90 39.37 6.01
CA ASP A 241 3.41 39.76 7.33
C ASP A 241 4.76 39.09 7.68
N PHE A 242 5.05 37.89 7.17
CA PHE A 242 6.32 37.20 7.40
C PHE A 242 7.49 37.81 6.61
N PHE A 243 7.20 38.62 5.59
CA PHE A 243 8.19 39.38 4.82
C PHE A 243 8.31 40.84 5.27
N MET A 244 7.52 41.26 6.28
CA MET A 244 7.56 42.62 6.82
C MET A 244 8.80 42.83 7.71
N VAL A 245 9.88 43.31 7.09
CA VAL A 245 11.05 43.86 7.81
C VAL A 245 10.57 44.93 8.79
N SER A 246 11.00 44.84 10.06
CA SER A 246 10.76 45.89 11.04
C SER A 246 11.45 47.18 10.58
N SER A 247 10.65 48.07 9.99
CA SER A 247 11.13 49.24 9.26
C SER A 247 11.97 50.15 10.15
N SER A 248 13.23 50.39 9.78
CA SER A 248 14.12 51.32 10.52
C SER A 248 13.55 52.75 10.63
N SER A 249 12.52 53.06 9.85
CA SER A 249 11.72 54.28 9.96
C SER A 249 11.08 54.45 11.34
N SER A 250 10.65 53.37 12.01
CA SER A 250 10.07 53.46 13.36
C SER A 250 11.10 53.97 14.38
N VAL A 251 12.33 53.45 14.32
CA VAL A 251 13.47 53.90 15.12
C VAL A 251 13.85 55.34 14.78
N ARG A 252 13.89 55.71 13.48
CA ARG A 252 14.16 57.09 13.03
C ARG A 252 13.08 58.07 13.51
N ILE A 253 11.80 57.68 13.48
CA ILE A 253 10.68 58.48 13.97
C ILE A 253 10.78 58.65 15.48
N ALA A 254 11.04 57.57 16.23
CA ALA A 254 11.23 57.64 17.69
C ALA A 254 12.39 58.59 18.08
N ILE A 255 13.53 58.52 17.39
CA ILE A 255 14.65 59.46 17.61
C ILE A 255 14.23 60.91 17.33
N ASN A 256 13.54 61.17 16.22
CA ASN A 256 13.07 62.53 15.89
C ASN A 256 12.04 63.04 16.91
N LEU A 257 11.11 62.20 17.39
CA LEU A 257 10.15 62.58 18.43
C LEU A 257 10.84 62.91 19.76
N VAL A 258 11.87 62.16 20.16
CA VAL A 258 12.69 62.47 21.35
C VAL A 258 13.41 63.81 21.18
N VAL A 259 14.01 64.08 20.02
CA VAL A 259 14.68 65.36 19.74
C VAL A 259 13.67 66.53 19.75
N CYS A 260 12.49 66.36 19.16
CA CYS A 260 11.41 67.36 19.21
C CYS A 260 10.92 67.60 20.64
N PHE A 261 10.74 66.55 21.44
CA PHE A 261 10.34 66.66 22.84
C PHE A 261 11.38 67.41 23.68
N LEU A 262 12.67 67.12 23.51
CA LEU A 262 13.76 67.87 24.15
C LEU A 262 13.79 69.34 23.72
N TYR A 263 13.51 69.64 22.45
CA TYR A 263 13.40 71.03 21.96
C TYR A 263 12.20 71.77 22.56
N VAL A 264 11.04 71.12 22.67
CA VAL A 264 9.85 71.67 23.35
C VAL A 264 10.12 71.89 24.85
N LEU A 265 10.82 70.96 25.52
CA LEU A 265 11.24 71.14 26.92
C LEU A 265 12.21 72.32 27.08
N MET A 266 13.14 72.54 26.14
CA MET A 266 14.02 73.71 26.13
C MET A 266 13.25 75.02 25.94
N ILE A 267 12.29 75.07 25.01
CA ILE A 267 11.40 76.23 24.85
C ILE A 267 10.58 76.46 26.12
N PHE A 268 9.98 75.40 26.68
CA PHE A 268 9.22 75.49 27.93
C PHE A 268 10.10 75.98 29.08
N PHE A 269 11.35 75.53 29.20
CA PHE A 269 12.27 76.02 30.23
C PHE A 269 12.65 77.49 30.04
N VAL A 270 12.80 77.95 28.80
CA VAL A 270 13.04 79.38 28.47
C VAL A 270 11.80 80.22 28.78
N VAL A 271 10.61 79.81 28.35
CA VAL A 271 9.34 80.50 28.63
C VAL A 271 9.04 80.50 30.13
N TRP A 272 9.26 79.38 30.82
CA TRP A 272 9.12 79.28 32.27
C TRP A 272 10.11 80.18 33.00
N LYS A 273 11.36 80.30 32.53
CA LYS A 273 12.34 81.25 33.07
C LYS A 273 11.93 82.72 32.84
N ILE A 274 11.31 83.03 31.70
CA ILE A 274 10.75 84.37 31.41
C ILE A 274 9.56 84.65 32.34
N ASN A 275 8.60 83.72 32.46
CA ASN A 275 7.45 83.87 33.35
C ASN A 275 7.83 83.89 34.84
N LYS A 276 8.84 83.14 35.27
CA LYS A 276 9.32 83.12 36.67
C LYS A 276 10.06 84.41 37.08
N THR A 277 10.15 85.39 36.16
CA THR A 277 10.57 86.77 36.45
C THR A 277 9.35 87.72 36.58
N LYS A 278 8.11 87.20 36.53
CA LYS A 278 6.88 87.92 36.83
C LYS A 278 6.05 87.16 37.86
N GLU A 279 5.94 87.81 39.02
CA GLU A 279 4.94 87.60 40.07
C GLU A 279 4.90 86.23 40.77
N GLN A 280 5.41 86.27 42.00
CA GLN A 280 4.67 85.72 43.13
C GLN A 280 3.27 86.37 43.16
N GLN A 281 2.19 85.58 43.09
CA GLN A 281 1.06 85.68 44.04
C GLN A 281 0.02 84.55 43.88
N ASP A 282 -0.49 84.08 45.03
CA ASP A 282 -1.81 83.51 45.33
C ASP A 282 -2.33 82.25 44.58
N GLU A 283 -2.16 81.08 45.24
CA GLU A 283 -3.21 80.36 46.02
C GLU A 283 -4.68 80.88 45.96
N THR A 284 -5.79 80.11 45.99
CA THR A 284 -6.07 78.66 46.16
C THR A 284 -7.49 78.30 45.64
N GLU A 285 -7.76 76.99 45.42
CA GLU A 285 -9.04 76.23 45.60
C GLU A 285 -10.44 76.74 45.17
N LEU A 286 -11.20 75.86 44.49
CA LEU A 286 -12.40 75.22 45.09
C LEU A 286 -12.77 73.87 44.41
N GLU A 287 -13.32 72.95 45.21
CA GLU A 287 -13.60 71.53 44.96
C GLU A 287 -15.01 71.20 44.39
N GLU A 288 -15.15 69.96 43.93
CA GLU A 288 -16.32 69.07 43.88
C GLU A 288 -17.63 69.47 43.15
N ARG A 289 -17.96 68.76 42.04
CA ARG A 289 -19.33 68.20 41.89
C ARG A 289 -19.46 66.92 41.02
N LYS A 290 -19.38 65.78 41.72
CA LYS A 290 -20.25 64.59 41.63
C LYS A 290 -20.72 64.01 40.27
N SER A 291 -20.15 62.83 39.99
CA SER A 291 -20.83 61.55 39.75
C SER A 291 -22.01 61.43 38.76
N ARG A 292 -21.73 60.68 37.69
CA ARG A 292 -22.65 59.77 36.96
C ARG A 292 -23.69 59.10 37.89
N MET A 293 -24.97 59.05 37.48
CA MET A 293 -25.68 57.76 37.27
C MET A 293 -27.00 57.90 36.48
N THR A 294 -27.00 57.38 35.26
CA THR A 294 -28.13 56.97 34.41
C THR A 294 -27.63 55.70 33.70
N THR A 295 -28.39 54.64 33.42
CA THR A 295 -29.86 54.44 33.39
C THR A 295 -30.14 52.95 33.71
N LEU A 296 -31.33 52.60 34.20
CA LEU A 296 -31.79 51.20 34.30
C LEU A 296 -32.81 50.90 33.18
N GLY A 297 -32.65 49.79 32.47
CA GLY A 297 -33.65 49.31 31.50
C GLY A 297 -33.17 48.16 30.61
N ASN A 298 -33.74 46.96 30.85
CA ASN A 298 -33.85 45.79 29.96
C ASN A 298 -32.68 44.77 29.88
N ASP A 299 -32.33 44.15 31.01
CA ASP A 299 -31.61 42.87 31.06
C ASP A 299 -32.57 41.67 30.90
N THR A 300 -33.12 41.42 29.71
CA THR A 300 -33.96 40.19 29.49
C THR A 300 -33.86 39.58 28.09
N GLU A 301 -33.55 40.34 27.03
CA GLU A 301 -33.30 39.73 25.70
C GLU A 301 -31.90 39.11 25.57
N LEU A 302 -30.89 39.67 26.26
CA LEU A 302 -29.51 39.22 26.13
C LEU A 302 -29.25 37.83 26.75
N GLN A 303 -30.06 37.43 27.74
CA GLN A 303 -29.91 36.15 28.43
C GLN A 303 -30.52 34.97 27.65
N LEU A 304 -31.58 35.22 26.88
CA LEU A 304 -32.22 34.23 25.98
C LEU A 304 -31.36 33.92 24.75
N LEU A 305 -30.71 34.94 24.15
CA LEU A 305 -29.83 34.76 22.99
C LEU A 305 -28.57 33.94 23.33
N MET A 306 -28.05 34.05 24.56
CA MET A 306 -26.92 33.24 25.02
C MET A 306 -27.29 31.77 25.21
N GLU A 307 -28.53 31.46 25.58
CA GLU A 307 -29.03 30.10 25.74
C GLU A 307 -29.33 29.43 24.38
N GLU A 308 -29.86 30.16 23.40
CA GLU A 308 -30.08 29.65 22.03
C GLU A 308 -28.77 29.27 21.33
N HIS A 309 -27.73 30.12 21.42
CA HIS A 309 -26.43 29.84 20.82
C HIS A 309 -25.76 28.61 21.46
N GLY A 310 -25.79 28.50 22.79
CA GLY A 310 -25.26 27.32 23.50
C GLY A 310 -25.96 26.02 23.10
N ALA A 311 -27.29 26.03 22.98
CA ALA A 311 -28.06 24.86 22.54
C ALA A 311 -27.80 24.49 21.07
N ARG A 312 -27.57 25.48 20.19
CA ARG A 312 -27.25 25.25 18.76
C ARG A 312 -25.86 24.62 18.60
N ASP A 313 -24.86 25.08 19.34
CA ASP A 313 -23.51 24.49 19.33
C ASP A 313 -23.50 23.07 19.93
N GLN A 314 -24.30 22.84 20.97
CA GLN A 314 -24.49 21.50 21.54
C GLN A 314 -25.19 20.54 20.57
N LEU A 315 -26.20 20.99 19.81
CA LEU A 315 -26.85 20.21 18.76
C LEU A 315 -25.89 19.82 17.62
N MET A 316 -25.02 20.74 17.20
CA MET A 316 -23.99 20.46 16.19
C MET A 316 -23.00 19.41 16.71
N THR A 317 -22.54 19.56 17.96
CA THR A 317 -21.62 18.62 18.61
C THR A 317 -22.20 17.19 18.73
N GLU A 318 -23.46 17.03 19.13
CA GLU A 318 -24.10 15.70 19.21
C GLU A 318 -24.35 15.10 17.81
N ARG A 319 -24.60 15.92 16.79
CA ARG A 319 -24.72 15.46 15.39
C ARG A 319 -23.38 14.93 14.85
N GLU A 320 -22.27 15.57 15.20
CA GLU A 320 -20.92 15.09 14.85
C GLU A 320 -20.57 13.78 15.56
N LYS A 321 -20.93 13.64 16.84
CA LYS A 321 -20.80 12.36 17.58
C LYS A 321 -21.62 11.25 16.94
N MET A 322 -22.87 11.52 16.54
CA MET A 322 -23.71 10.55 15.83
C MET A 322 -23.04 10.07 14.53
N LYS A 323 -22.55 11.01 13.71
CA LYS A 323 -21.84 10.70 12.45
C LYS A 323 -20.56 9.88 12.68
N TYR A 324 -19.82 10.17 13.76
CA TYR A 324 -18.64 9.39 14.15
C TYR A 324 -19.01 7.95 14.57
N LEU A 325 -20.05 7.79 15.41
CA LEU A 325 -20.55 6.48 15.84
C LEU A 325 -21.07 5.66 14.64
N ASP A 326 -21.79 6.28 13.72
CA ASP A 326 -22.30 5.63 12.50
C ASP A 326 -21.16 5.17 11.58
N THR A 327 -20.16 6.02 11.37
CA THR A 327 -18.96 5.67 10.58
C THR A 327 -18.15 4.55 11.25
N THR A 328 -18.08 4.55 12.58
CA THR A 328 -17.35 3.54 13.35
C THR A 328 -18.09 2.21 13.36
N LYS A 329 -19.43 2.22 13.49
CA LYS A 329 -20.26 1.02 13.34
C LYS A 329 -20.12 0.42 11.95
N ALA A 330 -20.26 1.20 10.88
CA ALA A 330 -20.15 0.69 9.50
C ALA A 330 -18.82 -0.04 9.25
N LYS A 331 -17.70 0.54 9.71
CA LYS A 331 -16.36 -0.10 9.64
C LYS A 331 -16.26 -1.38 10.46
N LEU A 332 -16.97 -1.46 11.60
CA LEU A 332 -16.96 -2.63 12.47
C LEU A 332 -17.86 -3.75 11.93
N ASP A 333 -18.99 -3.40 11.31
CA ASP A 333 -19.88 -4.32 10.60
C ASP A 333 -19.15 -4.95 9.40
N GLU A 334 -18.50 -4.14 8.55
CA GLU A 334 -17.67 -4.59 7.41
C GLU A 334 -16.52 -5.53 7.87
N ALA A 335 -15.81 -5.16 8.94
CA ALA A 335 -14.76 -5.99 9.51
C ALA A 335 -15.28 -7.29 10.16
N LEU A 336 -16.54 -7.32 10.59
CA LEU A 336 -17.18 -8.50 11.19
C LEU A 336 -17.71 -9.46 10.11
N GLU A 337 -18.24 -8.93 9.00
CA GLU A 337 -18.63 -9.70 7.82
C GLU A 337 -17.41 -10.40 7.20
N GLY A 338 -16.32 -9.67 6.91
CA GLY A 338 -15.09 -10.26 6.36
C GLY A 338 -14.47 -11.33 7.26
N ARG A 339 -14.55 -11.19 8.59
CA ARG A 339 -14.11 -12.26 9.51
C ARG A 339 -15.05 -13.46 9.56
N GLU A 340 -16.33 -13.29 9.27
CA GLU A 340 -17.26 -14.42 9.16
C GLU A 340 -17.01 -15.22 7.88
N GLU A 341 -16.67 -14.56 6.77
CA GLU A 341 -16.22 -15.24 5.54
C GLU A 341 -14.91 -16.01 5.75
N ASP A 342 -13.90 -15.38 6.37
CA ASP A 342 -12.64 -16.02 6.76
C ASP A 342 -12.88 -17.28 7.62
N LEU A 343 -13.83 -17.21 8.57
CA LEU A 343 -14.21 -18.34 9.41
C LEU A 343 -14.85 -19.48 8.61
N LYS A 344 -15.84 -19.18 7.75
CA LYS A 344 -16.52 -20.16 6.90
C LYS A 344 -15.54 -20.87 5.97
N HIS A 345 -14.63 -20.12 5.34
CA HIS A 345 -13.58 -20.69 4.50
C HIS A 345 -12.64 -21.60 5.31
N LEU A 346 -12.24 -21.18 6.51
CA LEU A 346 -11.37 -21.98 7.38
C LEU A 346 -12.04 -23.27 7.87
N GLU A 347 -13.33 -23.25 8.16
CA GLU A 347 -14.13 -24.44 8.48
C GLU A 347 -14.18 -25.43 7.31
N GLN A 348 -14.39 -24.94 6.09
CA GLN A 348 -14.38 -25.77 4.88
C GLN A 348 -13.00 -26.42 4.64
N VAL A 349 -11.91 -25.67 4.85
CA VAL A 349 -10.54 -26.20 4.76
C VAL A 349 -10.29 -27.27 5.83
N ILE A 350 -10.68 -27.03 7.08
CA ILE A 350 -10.55 -28.03 8.17
C ILE A 350 -11.36 -29.30 7.82
N SER A 351 -12.60 -29.15 7.37
CA SER A 351 -13.45 -30.29 6.96
C SER A 351 -12.78 -31.12 5.85
N THR A 352 -12.26 -30.47 4.81
CA THR A 352 -11.54 -31.12 3.70
C THR A 352 -10.31 -31.88 4.20
N LEU A 353 -9.48 -31.27 5.05
CA LEU A 353 -8.30 -31.90 5.64
C LEU A 353 -8.67 -33.10 6.54
N THR A 354 -9.79 -33.02 7.27
CA THR A 354 -10.24 -34.14 8.13
C THR A 354 -10.70 -35.34 7.31
N GLU A 355 -11.33 -35.15 6.15
CA GLU A 355 -11.70 -36.25 5.26
C GLU A 355 -10.46 -36.85 4.58
N GLN A 356 -9.51 -36.01 4.12
CA GLN A 356 -8.20 -36.48 3.62
C GLN A 356 -7.44 -37.30 4.67
N LYS A 357 -7.43 -36.87 5.94
CA LYS A 357 -6.83 -37.63 7.06
C LYS A 357 -7.49 -39.00 7.25
N LYS A 358 -8.81 -39.09 7.06
CA LYS A 358 -9.59 -40.34 7.18
C LYS A 358 -9.30 -41.29 6.01
N ASP A 359 -9.20 -40.79 4.78
CA ASP A 359 -8.78 -41.58 3.62
C ASP A 359 -7.35 -42.11 3.77
N LEU A 360 -6.42 -41.29 4.25
CA LEU A 360 -5.04 -41.72 4.54
C LEU A 360 -4.98 -42.81 5.61
N LYS A 361 -5.83 -42.75 6.65
CA LYS A 361 -5.96 -43.84 7.65
C LYS A 361 -6.47 -45.13 7.02
N ASN A 362 -7.49 -45.06 6.16
CA ASN A 362 -8.01 -46.22 5.43
C ASN A 362 -6.94 -46.83 4.49
N GLN A 363 -6.15 -46.00 3.80
CA GLN A 363 -5.01 -46.46 2.99
C GLN A 363 -3.92 -47.13 3.85
N ARG A 364 -3.58 -46.55 4.99
CA ARG A 364 -2.64 -47.11 5.98
C ARG A 364 -3.07 -48.49 6.46
N GLU A 365 -4.36 -48.67 6.81
CA GLU A 365 -4.89 -49.96 7.28
C GLU A 365 -4.84 -51.03 6.18
N LYS A 366 -5.17 -50.68 4.94
CA LYS A 366 -5.01 -51.57 3.77
C LYS A 366 -3.54 -51.97 3.54
N LEU A 367 -2.61 -51.01 3.67
CA LEU A 367 -1.17 -51.27 3.57
C LEU A 367 -0.67 -52.23 4.66
N ILE A 368 -1.15 -52.09 5.90
CA ILE A 368 -0.81 -53.03 7.00
C ILE A 368 -1.27 -54.44 6.66
N SER A 369 -2.49 -54.61 6.14
CA SER A 369 -3.02 -55.92 5.73
C SER A 369 -2.20 -56.54 4.58
N LEU A 370 -1.88 -55.77 3.54
CA LEU A 370 -1.05 -56.23 2.42
C LEU A 370 0.37 -56.61 2.86
N LEU A 371 0.98 -55.83 3.76
CA LEU A 371 2.30 -56.14 4.33
C LEU A 371 2.30 -57.44 5.15
N GLN A 372 1.23 -57.70 5.92
CA GLN A 372 1.07 -58.95 6.66
C GLN A 372 0.94 -60.15 5.71
N GLU A 373 0.10 -60.03 4.67
CA GLU A 373 -0.11 -61.08 3.66
C GLU A 373 1.19 -61.43 2.93
N VAL A 374 1.92 -60.44 2.40
CA VAL A 374 3.21 -60.67 1.72
C VAL A 374 4.23 -61.30 2.67
N LYS A 375 4.28 -60.88 3.94
CA LYS A 375 5.16 -61.47 4.95
C LYS A 375 4.84 -62.95 5.23
N ILE A 376 3.56 -63.32 5.27
CA ILE A 376 3.10 -64.71 5.41
C ILE A 376 3.48 -65.54 4.18
N GLN A 377 3.30 -65.01 2.97
CA GLN A 377 3.70 -65.69 1.73
C GLN A 377 5.21 -65.96 1.67
N ILE A 378 6.02 -64.97 2.03
CA ILE A 378 7.49 -65.09 2.11
C ILE A 378 7.89 -66.21 3.08
N GLU A 379 7.32 -66.26 4.28
CA GLU A 379 7.66 -67.29 5.27
C GLU A 379 7.23 -68.70 4.84
N ASN A 380 6.05 -68.81 4.21
CA ASN A 380 5.57 -70.05 3.61
C ASN A 380 6.50 -70.57 2.49
N ILE A 381 7.09 -69.68 1.69
CA ILE A 381 8.07 -70.06 0.66
C ILE A 381 9.42 -70.44 1.31
N LYS A 382 9.88 -69.69 2.31
CA LYS A 382 11.09 -70.02 3.09
C LYS A 382 10.98 -71.40 3.73
N LYS A 383 9.81 -71.80 4.24
CA LYS A 383 9.55 -73.18 4.71
C LYS A 383 9.63 -74.21 3.58
N LYS A 384 8.95 -73.96 2.44
CA LYS A 384 8.97 -74.83 1.24
C LYS A 384 10.34 -74.94 0.55
N LEU A 385 11.30 -74.07 0.89
CA LEU A 385 12.70 -74.15 0.45
C LEU A 385 13.56 -74.99 1.42
N LYS A 386 13.24 -75.00 2.71
CA LYS A 386 13.92 -75.84 3.73
C LYS A 386 13.52 -77.33 3.64
N GLU A 387 12.31 -77.64 3.15
CA GLU A 387 11.81 -79.01 2.99
C GLU A 387 12.43 -79.72 1.76
N THR A 388 13.38 -80.66 1.99
CA THR A 388 14.04 -81.44 0.94
C THR A 388 13.41 -82.84 0.75
N PRO A 389 12.91 -83.18 -0.46
CA PRO A 389 13.19 -84.53 -0.99
C PRO A 389 13.25 -84.68 -2.54
N LYS A 390 14.27 -85.43 -3.00
CA LYS A 390 14.45 -86.22 -4.25
C LYS A 390 13.91 -85.77 -5.63
N THR A 391 14.86 -85.59 -6.56
CA THR A 391 14.81 -85.67 -8.05
C THR A 391 13.89 -84.73 -8.87
N ASP A 392 14.42 -84.27 -10.02
CA ASP A 392 13.88 -83.23 -10.92
C ASP A 392 13.59 -81.87 -10.25
N LYS A 393 14.65 -81.24 -9.71
CA LYS A 393 14.55 -80.16 -8.73
C LYS A 393 14.99 -78.76 -9.16
N GLU A 394 16.05 -78.63 -9.93
CA GLU A 394 16.84 -77.38 -9.95
C GLU A 394 16.06 -76.19 -10.53
N LYS A 395 15.42 -76.38 -11.69
CA LYS A 395 14.52 -75.37 -12.30
C LYS A 395 13.33 -75.00 -11.39
N ARG A 396 12.81 -75.96 -10.61
CA ARG A 396 11.71 -75.72 -9.65
C ARG A 396 12.18 -74.97 -8.40
N MET A 397 13.42 -75.18 -7.97
CA MET A 397 14.04 -74.48 -6.85
C MET A 397 14.36 -73.03 -7.24
N GLN A 398 14.99 -72.83 -8.40
CA GLN A 398 15.25 -71.50 -8.96
C GLN A 398 13.95 -70.69 -9.11
N LYS A 399 12.87 -71.29 -9.65
CA LYS A 399 11.57 -70.60 -9.76
C LYS A 399 10.99 -70.16 -8.41
N ARG A 400 11.25 -70.90 -7.32
CA ARG A 400 10.82 -70.52 -5.96
C ARG A 400 11.67 -69.40 -5.36
N GLU A 401 12.97 -69.37 -5.65
CA GLU A 401 13.86 -68.28 -5.22
C GLU A 401 13.54 -66.98 -5.97
N ASN A 402 13.40 -67.00 -7.30
CA ASN A 402 12.99 -65.81 -8.06
C ASN A 402 11.65 -65.24 -7.54
N TYR A 403 10.65 -66.09 -7.29
CA TYR A 403 9.36 -65.64 -6.74
C TYR A 403 9.47 -65.07 -5.31
N LYS A 404 10.43 -65.55 -4.51
CA LYS A 404 10.73 -65.00 -3.18
C LYS A 404 11.43 -63.65 -3.27
N GLU A 405 12.33 -63.44 -4.24
CA GLU A 405 12.94 -62.13 -4.51
C GLU A 405 11.90 -61.10 -4.97
N ASP A 406 10.98 -61.48 -5.86
CA ASP A 406 9.89 -60.61 -6.31
C ASP A 406 8.95 -60.21 -5.15
N LEU A 407 8.66 -61.13 -4.22
CA LEU A 407 7.86 -60.84 -3.02
C LEU A 407 8.61 -59.96 -2.01
N GLU A 408 9.92 -60.17 -1.79
CA GLU A 408 10.71 -59.27 -0.92
C GLU A 408 10.83 -57.86 -1.55
N ARG A 409 10.91 -57.74 -2.89
CA ARG A 409 10.83 -56.44 -3.60
C ARG A 409 9.48 -55.76 -3.36
N THR A 410 8.38 -56.48 -3.58
CA THR A 410 7.00 -56.01 -3.35
C THR A 410 6.81 -55.56 -1.88
N LYS A 411 7.40 -56.30 -0.94
CA LYS A 411 7.40 -55.94 0.49
C LYS A 411 8.11 -54.61 0.74
N THR A 412 9.31 -54.39 0.17
CA THR A 412 10.03 -53.11 0.32
C THR A 412 9.27 -51.95 -0.30
N GLU A 413 8.59 -52.15 -1.43
CA GLU A 413 7.70 -51.13 -2.03
C GLU A 413 6.55 -50.74 -1.09
N TYR A 414 5.87 -51.71 -0.49
CA TYR A 414 4.82 -51.45 0.51
C TYR A 414 5.35 -50.85 1.82
N GLU A 415 6.54 -51.24 2.29
CA GLU A 415 7.19 -50.65 3.49
C GLU A 415 7.52 -49.17 3.24
N GLN A 416 8.01 -48.82 2.04
CA GLN A 416 8.28 -47.44 1.64
C GLN A 416 7.00 -46.63 1.46
N LEU A 417 5.95 -47.21 0.86
CA LEU A 417 4.65 -46.55 0.71
C LEU A 417 3.96 -46.33 2.05
N PHE A 418 4.05 -47.28 2.98
CA PHE A 418 3.59 -47.13 4.36
C PHE A 418 4.30 -45.97 5.07
N LYS A 419 5.64 -45.91 5.00
CA LYS A 419 6.44 -44.82 5.58
C LYS A 419 6.07 -43.44 5.00
N ASN A 420 5.79 -43.36 3.70
CA ASN A 420 5.32 -42.13 3.07
C ASN A 420 3.91 -41.74 3.55
N THR A 421 3.01 -42.72 3.72
CA THR A 421 1.64 -42.51 4.21
C THR A 421 1.63 -42.00 5.65
N GLU A 422 2.44 -42.58 6.55
CA GLU A 422 2.60 -42.09 7.93
C GLU A 422 3.05 -40.62 7.96
N LYS A 423 4.06 -40.28 7.17
CA LYS A 423 4.60 -38.91 7.09
C LYS A 423 3.60 -37.90 6.52
N LEU A 424 2.72 -38.34 5.61
CA LEU A 424 1.65 -37.51 5.08
C LEU A 424 0.52 -37.34 6.10
N LEU A 425 0.19 -38.39 6.86
CA LEU A 425 -0.79 -38.36 7.94
C LEU A 425 -0.36 -37.39 9.07
N GLU A 426 0.89 -37.47 9.50
CA GLU A 426 1.52 -36.56 10.49
C GLU A 426 1.43 -35.09 10.05
N ARG A 427 1.84 -34.78 8.80
CA ARG A 427 1.74 -33.43 8.22
C ARG A 427 0.30 -32.92 8.12
N THR A 428 -0.64 -33.79 7.78
CA THR A 428 -2.07 -33.44 7.70
C THR A 428 -2.63 -33.13 9.09
N GLU A 429 -2.22 -33.89 10.10
CA GLU A 429 -2.57 -33.68 11.51
C GLU A 429 -2.02 -32.35 12.05
N GLU A 430 -0.74 -32.03 11.79
CA GLU A 430 -0.18 -30.72 12.12
C GLU A 430 -0.95 -29.57 11.47
N MET A 431 -1.34 -29.72 10.20
CA MET A 431 -2.07 -28.68 9.47
C MET A 431 -3.46 -28.46 10.07
N ILE A 432 -4.18 -29.53 10.40
CA ILE A 432 -5.48 -29.45 11.08
C ILE A 432 -5.34 -28.74 12.43
N ILE A 433 -4.32 -29.05 13.23
CA ILE A 433 -4.06 -28.39 14.53
C ILE A 433 -3.85 -26.87 14.32
N LYS A 434 -2.96 -26.48 13.39
CA LYS A 434 -2.66 -25.07 13.08
C LYS A 434 -3.89 -24.31 12.58
N MET A 435 -4.71 -24.92 11.73
CA MET A 435 -5.96 -24.31 11.24
C MET A 435 -7.01 -24.19 12.36
N THR A 436 -7.11 -25.18 13.24
CA THR A 436 -8.03 -25.15 14.39
C THR A 436 -7.64 -24.06 15.40
N GLU A 437 -6.35 -23.89 15.68
CA GLU A 437 -5.83 -22.80 16.52
C GLU A 437 -6.13 -21.42 15.90
N ARG A 438 -5.95 -21.28 14.57
CA ARG A 438 -6.32 -20.06 13.85
C ARG A 438 -7.82 -19.78 13.91
N LYS A 439 -8.66 -20.83 13.85
CA LYS A 439 -10.12 -20.70 13.98
C LYS A 439 -10.50 -20.12 15.35
N GLY A 440 -9.99 -20.70 16.44
CA GLY A 440 -10.27 -20.20 17.79
C GLY A 440 -9.87 -18.73 18.00
N LYS A 441 -8.74 -18.29 17.42
CA LYS A 441 -8.33 -16.87 17.44
C LYS A 441 -9.32 -15.95 16.71
N LEU A 442 -9.83 -16.38 15.55
CA LEU A 442 -10.85 -15.62 14.80
C LEU A 442 -12.19 -15.58 15.53
N GLU A 443 -12.60 -16.65 16.21
CA GLU A 443 -13.82 -16.69 17.03
C GLU A 443 -13.73 -15.72 18.22
N MET A 444 -12.61 -15.70 18.95
CA MET A 444 -12.37 -14.74 20.04
C MET A 444 -12.39 -13.28 19.54
N ASP A 445 -11.76 -13.00 18.40
CA ASP A 445 -11.78 -11.67 17.80
C ASP A 445 -13.20 -11.27 17.35
N LYS A 446 -13.97 -12.20 16.77
CA LYS A 446 -15.38 -11.96 16.41
C LYS A 446 -16.25 -11.66 17.63
N GLU A 447 -16.06 -12.39 18.74
CA GLU A 447 -16.77 -12.13 19.99
C GLU A 447 -16.43 -10.73 20.55
N LYS A 448 -15.13 -10.36 20.54
CA LYS A 448 -14.66 -9.05 20.98
C LYS A 448 -15.22 -7.90 20.13
N MET A 449 -15.27 -8.06 18.81
CA MET A 449 -15.89 -7.08 17.91
C MET A 449 -17.40 -6.98 18.15
N THR A 450 -18.10 -8.11 18.32
CA THR A 450 -19.54 -8.15 18.63
C THR A 450 -19.86 -7.41 19.95
N LYS A 451 -19.00 -7.54 20.97
CA LYS A 451 -19.12 -6.80 22.24
C LYS A 451 -18.92 -5.29 22.05
N HIS A 452 -17.94 -4.89 21.24
CA HIS A 452 -17.70 -3.47 20.92
C HIS A 452 -18.85 -2.86 20.11
N LEU A 453 -19.41 -3.61 19.16
CA LEU A 453 -20.54 -3.19 18.35
C LEU A 453 -21.77 -2.86 19.21
N LYS A 454 -22.11 -3.73 20.18
CA LYS A 454 -23.21 -3.49 21.14
C LYS A 454 -23.01 -2.24 21.99
N GLU A 455 -21.78 -1.91 22.37
CA GLU A 455 -21.49 -0.68 23.11
C GLU A 455 -21.60 0.57 22.22
N ILE A 456 -21.16 0.49 20.96
CA ILE A 456 -21.36 1.57 19.97
C ILE A 456 -22.86 1.79 19.71
N GLU A 457 -23.66 0.73 19.58
CA GLU A 457 -25.12 0.82 19.47
C GLU A 457 -25.75 1.48 20.69
N ARG A 458 -25.34 1.08 21.91
CA ARG A 458 -25.82 1.71 23.15
C ARG A 458 -25.48 3.20 23.22
N GLN A 459 -24.29 3.60 22.75
CA GLN A 459 -23.88 5.00 22.67
C GLN A 459 -24.66 5.77 21.60
N ARG A 460 -24.92 5.17 20.43
CA ARG A 460 -25.78 5.73 19.39
C ARG A 460 -27.18 5.99 19.93
N ASP A 461 -27.79 5.03 20.63
CA ASP A 461 -29.14 5.18 21.21
C ASP A 461 -29.20 6.27 22.29
N GLU A 462 -28.09 6.53 22.99
CA GLU A 462 -27.99 7.65 23.94
C GLU A 462 -27.89 9.01 23.22
N VAL A 463 -27.02 9.13 22.21
CA VAL A 463 -26.88 10.35 21.39
C VAL A 463 -28.17 10.65 20.61
N GLN A 464 -28.83 9.64 20.06
CA GLN A 464 -30.10 9.80 19.34
C GLN A 464 -31.22 10.30 20.26
N ARG A 465 -31.29 9.84 21.52
CA ARG A 465 -32.23 10.37 22.52
C ARG A 465 -31.91 11.83 22.89
N LYS A 466 -30.63 12.21 23.01
CA LYS A 466 -30.22 13.61 23.24
C LYS A 466 -30.60 14.51 22.06
N LEU A 467 -30.36 14.05 20.82
CA LEU A 467 -30.77 14.76 19.61
C LEU A 467 -32.28 14.93 19.52
N GLN A 468 -33.08 13.90 19.83
CA GLN A 468 -34.54 14.02 19.92
C GLN A 468 -34.97 15.05 20.97
N TYR A 469 -34.39 15.01 22.19
CA TYR A 469 -34.72 15.97 23.25
C TYR A 469 -34.40 17.41 22.86
N LEU A 470 -33.20 17.67 22.30
CA LEU A 470 -32.83 18.99 21.80
C LEU A 470 -33.77 19.46 20.68
N GLN A 471 -34.14 18.57 19.76
CA GLN A 471 -35.09 18.88 18.68
C GLN A 471 -36.49 19.23 19.20
N PHE A 472 -36.99 18.51 20.22
CA PHE A 472 -38.24 18.85 20.90
C PHE A 472 -38.16 20.21 21.60
N PHE A 473 -37.07 20.48 22.33
CA PHE A 473 -36.83 21.76 23.01
C PHE A 473 -36.92 22.94 22.03
N PHE A 474 -36.22 22.85 20.90
CA PHE A 474 -36.32 23.86 19.83
C PHE A 474 -37.74 24.00 19.27
N LEU A 475 -38.45 22.91 18.95
CA LEU A 475 -39.84 23.02 18.47
C LEU A 475 -40.76 23.72 19.49
N THR A 476 -40.65 23.40 20.79
CA THR A 476 -41.48 24.01 21.84
C THR A 476 -41.18 25.50 22.05
N PHE A 477 -39.91 25.92 21.94
CA PHE A 477 -39.54 27.33 22.00
C PHE A 477 -40.07 28.12 20.79
N PHE A 478 -39.90 27.59 19.56
CA PHE A 478 -40.33 28.31 18.36
C PHE A 478 -41.87 28.35 18.18
N ILE A 479 -42.61 27.39 18.70
CA ILE A 479 -44.10 27.42 18.71
C ILE A 479 -44.63 28.38 19.80
N SER A 480 -43.86 28.66 20.84
CA SER A 480 -44.24 29.53 21.96
C SER A 480 -43.82 31.00 21.78
N SER A 481 -43.28 31.38 20.61
CA SER A 481 -42.99 32.77 20.26
C SER A 481 -44.16 33.36 19.44
N PRO A 482 -45.09 34.11 20.05
CA PRO A 482 -46.12 34.81 19.29
C PRO A 482 -45.48 35.93 18.47
N ASN A 483 -45.99 36.10 17.26
CA ASN A 483 -45.52 37.12 16.33
C ASN A 483 -45.98 38.52 16.80
N ARG A 484 -45.03 39.31 17.33
CA ARG A 484 -45.15 40.67 17.90
C ARG A 484 -45.58 40.78 19.37
#